data_AF-A0A4Q7ISI7-F1
#
_entry.id   AF-A0A4Q7ISI7-F1
#
_cell.length_a   1.000
_cell.length_b   1.000
_cell.length_c   1.000
_cell.angle_alpha   90.00
_cell.angle_beta   90.00
_cell.angle_gamma   90.00
#
_symmetry.space_group_name_H-M   'P 1'
#
loop_
_entity.id
_entity.type
_entity.pdbx_description
1 polymer ?
#
loop_
_entity_poly.entity_id
_entity_poly.type
_entity_poly.pdbx_seq_one_letter_code
_entity_poly.pdbx_strand_id
1 'polypeptide(L)'
;MHFSLTLLITYSIGAFTCFLLHAFFAFPVVLAASIPAFVASFIPSNEKLAHHPHATLYAGCFTDMCSIELIESLWALSLICLIGTLLYVSSIRLFSGFGGRLGGIAFTSVAIFVLTRQVLM
;
A
#
# COMPACT_ATOMS: atom_id res chain seq x y z
N MET A 1 17.44 -0.87 10.96
CA MET A 1 17.18 0.06 9.84
C MET A 1 16.89 -0.64 8.51
N HIS A 2 17.53 -1.78 8.16
CA HIS A 2 17.24 -2.51 6.92
C HIS A 2 15.77 -2.95 6.74
N PHE A 3 15.08 -3.33 7.82
CA PHE A 3 13.70 -3.84 7.76
C PHE A 3 12.67 -2.81 7.25
N SER A 4 12.70 -1.56 7.73
CA SER A 4 11.75 -0.52 7.28
C SER A 4 11.92 -0.11 5.83
N LEU A 5 13.15 -0.10 5.31
CA LEU A 5 13.41 0.25 3.91
C LEU A 5 12.85 -0.79 2.95
N THR A 6 13.02 -2.08 3.26
CA THR A 6 12.44 -3.16 2.45
C THR A 6 10.93 -3.06 2.41
N LEU A 7 10.27 -2.74 3.53
CA LEU A 7 8.81 -2.54 3.58
C LEU A 7 8.37 -1.36 2.70
N LEU A 8 9.08 -0.22 2.78
CA LEU A 8 8.78 0.96 1.96
C LEU A 8 8.87 0.66 0.47
N ILE A 9 9.94 -0.01 0.05
CA ILE A 9 10.16 -0.38 -1.36
C ILE A 9 9.05 -1.31 -1.84
N THR A 10 8.72 -2.34 -1.04
CA THR A 10 7.70 -3.32 -1.40
C THR A 10 6.30 -2.69 -1.45
N TYR A 11 6.00 -1.77 -0.52
CA TYR A 11 4.75 -1.01 -0.51
C TYR A 11 4.62 -0.13 -1.75
N SER A 12 5.65 0.66 -2.07
CA SER A 12 5.66 1.53 -3.24
C SER A 12 5.54 0.75 -4.56
N ILE A 13 6.15 -0.44 -4.66
CA ILE A 13 6.00 -1.31 -5.83
C ILE A 13 4.53 -1.73 -6.02
N GLY A 14 3.84 -2.12 -4.95
CA GLY A 14 2.43 -2.48 -5.01
C GLY A 14 1.54 -1.31 -5.43
N ALA A 15 1.74 -0.14 -4.82
CA ALA A 15 0.99 1.06 -5.16
C ALA A 15 1.24 1.49 -6.63
N PHE A 16 2.50 1.48 -7.07
CA PHE A 16 2.87 1.93 -8.41
C PHE A 16 2.41 0.98 -9.51
N THR A 17 2.43 -0.34 -9.26
CA THR A 17 1.92 -1.33 -10.24
C THR A 17 0.41 -1.24 -10.40
N CYS A 18 -0.34 -1.00 -9.32
CA CYS A 18 -1.78 -0.73 -9.36
C CYS A 18 -2.08 0.57 -10.14
N PHE A 19 -1.35 1.64 -9.84
CA PHE A 19 -1.46 2.92 -10.55
C PHE A 19 -1.20 2.80 -12.05
N LEU A 20 -0.12 2.10 -12.44
CA LEU A 20 0.19 1.83 -13.86
C LEU A 20 -0.93 1.05 -14.55
N LEU A 21 -1.45 0.00 -13.92
CA LEU A 21 -2.54 -0.79 -14.50
C LEU A 21 -3.80 0.05 -14.72
N HIS A 22 -4.15 0.88 -13.75
CA HIS A 22 -5.30 1.77 -13.86
C HIS A 22 -5.09 2.83 -14.96
N ALA A 23 -3.91 3.45 -15.00
CA ALA A 23 -3.58 4.49 -15.98
C ALA A 23 -3.55 3.97 -17.43
N PHE A 24 -3.06 2.74 -17.68
CA PHE A 24 -2.95 2.20 -19.03
C PHE A 24 -4.22 1.53 -19.56
N PHE A 25 -5.01 0.88 -18.70
CA PHE A 25 -6.13 0.04 -19.14
C PHE A 25 -7.52 0.57 -18.79
N ALA A 26 -7.64 1.69 -18.05
CA ALA A 26 -8.90 2.21 -17.54
C ALA A 26 -9.76 1.14 -16.82
N PHE A 27 -9.11 0.14 -16.24
CA PHE A 27 -9.79 -0.95 -15.55
C PHE A 27 -10.48 -0.44 -14.27
N PRO A 28 -11.58 -1.10 -13.86
CA PRO A 28 -12.17 -0.83 -12.56
C PRO A 28 -11.12 -1.05 -11.48
N VAL A 29 -11.08 -0.12 -10.53
CA VAL A 29 -10.07 0.00 -9.48
C VAL A 29 -9.80 -1.34 -8.77
N VAL A 30 -10.85 -2.13 -8.54
CA VAL A 30 -10.80 -3.45 -7.88
C VAL A 30 -9.99 -4.47 -8.68
N LEU A 31 -10.16 -4.48 -10.01
CA LEU A 31 -9.45 -5.41 -10.89
C LEU A 31 -7.98 -5.00 -11.03
N ALA A 32 -7.71 -3.70 -11.12
CA ALA A 32 -6.37 -3.14 -11.18
C ALA A 32 -5.53 -3.49 -9.94
N ALA A 33 -6.14 -3.57 -8.75
CA ALA A 33 -5.46 -4.00 -7.54
C ALA A 33 -5.37 -5.53 -7.41
N SER A 34 -6.39 -6.27 -7.86
CA SER A 34 -6.44 -7.74 -7.72
C SER A 34 -5.34 -8.45 -8.52
N ILE A 35 -4.95 -7.91 -9.68
CA ILE A 35 -3.90 -8.50 -10.53
C ILE A 35 -2.50 -8.44 -9.87
N PRO A 36 -1.95 -7.26 -9.49
CA PRO A 36 -0.66 -7.17 -8.82
C PRO A 36 -0.67 -7.87 -7.46
N ALA A 37 -1.80 -7.83 -6.75
CA ALA A 37 -2.05 -8.60 -5.53
C ALA A 37 -1.92 -10.12 -5.79
N PHE A 38 -2.58 -10.65 -6.82
CA PHE A 38 -2.50 -12.06 -7.19
C PHE A 38 -1.08 -12.46 -7.61
N VAL A 39 -0.40 -11.64 -8.42
CA VAL A 39 1.01 -11.84 -8.81
C VAL A 39 1.92 -11.81 -7.58
N ALA A 40 1.64 -10.94 -6.60
CA ALA A 40 2.36 -10.88 -5.34
C ALA A 40 2.30 -12.21 -4.56
N SER A 41 1.23 -12.99 -4.72
CA SER A 41 1.09 -14.30 -4.06
C SER A 41 2.07 -15.34 -4.58
N PHE A 42 2.62 -15.17 -5.79
CA PHE A 42 3.57 -16.11 -6.40
C PHE A 42 5.03 -15.77 -6.11
N ILE A 43 5.32 -14.63 -5.48
CA ILE A 43 6.69 -14.30 -5.09
C ILE A 43 7.14 -15.28 -3.98
N PRO A 44 8.33 -15.89 -4.08
CA PRO A 44 8.78 -16.85 -3.09
C PRO A 44 9.13 -16.15 -1.78
N SER A 45 8.46 -16.57 -0.69
CA SER A 45 8.70 -16.08 0.66
C SER A 45 10.08 -16.53 1.15
N ASN A 46 11.05 -15.63 1.20
CA ASN A 46 12.37 -15.94 1.75
C ASN A 46 12.29 -16.00 3.29
N GLU A 47 12.64 -17.15 3.89
CA GLU A 47 12.44 -17.46 5.32
C GLU A 47 13.11 -16.47 6.29
N LYS A 48 14.10 -15.68 5.84
CA LYS A 48 14.78 -14.68 6.69
C LYS A 48 13.95 -13.44 7.01
N LEU A 49 12.82 -13.20 6.33
CA LEU A 49 12.03 -11.96 6.51
C LEU A 49 10.68 -12.16 7.20
N ALA A 50 10.40 -13.36 7.74
CA ALA A 50 9.18 -13.65 8.49
C ALA A 50 7.92 -13.09 7.80
N HIS A 51 7.42 -13.73 6.74
CA HIS A 51 6.02 -13.56 6.31
C HIS A 51 5.55 -12.17 5.81
N HIS A 52 6.35 -11.10 5.85
CA HIS A 52 5.85 -9.73 5.69
C HIS A 52 5.95 -9.04 4.31
N PRO A 53 6.75 -9.46 3.30
CA PRO A 53 6.85 -8.68 2.06
C PRO A 53 5.55 -8.70 1.25
N HIS A 54 4.85 -9.84 1.18
CA HIS A 54 3.57 -9.98 0.46
C HIS A 54 2.50 -9.05 1.04
N ALA A 55 2.33 -9.10 2.36
CA ALA A 55 1.35 -8.31 3.09
C ALA A 55 1.52 -6.81 2.85
N THR A 56 2.77 -6.35 2.78
CA THR A 56 3.09 -4.95 2.53
C THR A 56 2.80 -4.53 1.09
N LEU A 57 3.04 -5.44 0.13
CA LEU A 57 2.70 -5.23 -1.29
C LEU A 57 1.18 -5.17 -1.48
N TYR A 58 0.42 -6.07 -0.85
CA TYR A 58 -1.04 -6.05 -0.81
C TYR A 58 -1.57 -4.74 -0.20
N ALA A 59 -1.02 -4.32 0.94
CA ALA A 59 -1.40 -3.06 1.58
C ALA A 59 -1.14 -1.86 0.64
N GLY A 60 -0.02 -1.84 -0.08
CA GLY A 60 0.27 -0.81 -1.09
C GLY A 60 -0.78 -0.76 -2.21
N CYS A 61 -1.20 -1.91 -2.73
CA CYS A 61 -2.25 -1.98 -3.76
C CYS A 61 -3.59 -1.43 -3.25
N PHE A 62 -3.99 -1.77 -2.02
CA PHE A 62 -5.24 -1.27 -1.43
C PHE A 62 -5.21 0.22 -1.16
N THR A 63 -4.07 0.75 -0.75
CA THR A 63 -3.93 2.18 -0.51
C THR A 63 -4.10 2.97 -1.79
N ASP A 64 -3.49 2.51 -2.90
CA ASP A 64 -3.66 3.13 -4.21
C ASP A 64 -5.13 3.14 -4.64
N MET A 65 -5.86 2.03 -4.47
CA MET A 65 -7.31 1.98 -4.76
C MET A 65 -8.09 3.08 -4.03
N CYS A 66 -7.77 3.31 -2.75
CA CYS A 66 -8.48 4.30 -1.93
C CYS A 66 -8.11 5.74 -2.28
N SER A 67 -6.95 5.98 -2.90
CA SER A 67 -6.47 7.31 -3.25
C SER A 67 -6.51 7.64 -4.74
N ILE A 68 -7.05 6.76 -5.59
CA ILE A 68 -7.01 6.93 -7.05
C ILE A 68 -7.70 8.22 -7.52
N GLU A 69 -8.74 8.68 -6.82
CA GLU A 69 -9.41 9.96 -7.08
C GLU A 69 -8.66 11.18 -6.51
N LEU A 70 -7.73 10.96 -5.57
CA LEU A 70 -6.92 12.01 -4.93
C LEU A 70 -5.52 12.15 -5.55
N ILE A 71 -5.03 11.14 -6.27
CA ILE A 71 -3.72 11.11 -6.92
C ILE A 71 -3.83 11.84 -8.26
N GLU A 72 -3.76 13.17 -8.23
CA GLU A 72 -3.44 13.97 -9.42
C GLU A 72 -1.93 14.23 -9.54
N SER A 73 -1.13 13.86 -8.53
CA SER A 73 0.32 14.11 -8.49
C SER A 73 1.10 12.93 -7.91
N LEU A 74 2.20 12.56 -8.57
CA LEU A 74 3.20 11.60 -8.09
C LEU A 74 3.74 11.95 -6.68
N TRP A 75 3.68 13.23 -6.30
CA TRP A 75 4.09 13.69 -4.98
C TRP A 75 3.15 13.20 -3.87
N ALA A 76 1.84 13.16 -4.14
CA ALA A 76 0.83 12.64 -3.21
C ALA A 76 1.03 11.14 -2.97
N LEU A 77 1.29 10.38 -4.04
CA LEU A 77 1.56 8.94 -3.97
C LEU A 77 2.76 8.64 -3.06
N SER A 78 3.86 9.39 -3.21
CA SER A 78 5.05 9.23 -2.37
C SER A 78 4.78 9.48 -0.88
N LEU A 79 4.02 10.53 -0.55
CA LEU A 79 3.62 10.84 0.83
C LEU A 79 2.75 9.74 1.44
N ILE A 80 1.76 9.25 0.70
CA ILE A 80 0.87 8.16 1.11
C ILE A 80 1.66 6.87 1.35
N CYS A 81 2.64 6.55 0.51
CA CYS A 81 3.52 5.40 0.72
C CYS A 81 4.36 5.54 1.99
N LEU A 82 4.86 6.74 2.29
CA LEU A 82 5.63 7.01 3.49
C LEU A 82 4.75 6.84 4.75
N ILE A 83 3.58 7.48 4.78
CA ILE A 83 2.62 7.37 5.90
C ILE A 83 2.16 5.92 6.09
N GLY A 84 1.78 5.24 5.00
CA GLY A 84 1.32 3.86 5.02
C GLY A 84 2.37 2.88 5.55
N THR A 85 3.63 3.04 5.15
CA THR A 85 4.74 2.22 5.66
C THR A 85 4.98 2.47 7.15
N LEU A 86 4.87 3.72 7.60
CA LEU A 86 5.05 4.11 9.00
C LEU A 86 3.95 3.52 9.91
N LEU A 87 2.70 3.58 9.43
CA LEU A 87 1.56 2.94 10.09
C LEU A 87 1.68 1.41 10.09
N TYR A 88 2.19 0.82 9.01
CA TYR A 88 2.42 -0.62 8.92
C TYR A 88 3.45 -1.10 9.96
N VAL A 89 4.60 -0.41 10.07
CA VAL A 89 5.64 -0.71 11.07
C VAL A 89 5.15 -0.53 12.50
N SER A 90 4.22 0.40 12.72
CA SER A 90 3.60 0.61 14.05
C SER A 90 2.57 -0.47 14.37
N SER A 91 1.72 -0.83 13.39
CA SER A 91 0.65 -1.82 13.55
C SER A 91 1.15 -3.24 13.73
N ILE A 92 2.28 -3.61 13.11
CA ILE A 92 2.82 -4.97 13.18
C ILE A 92 3.17 -5.41 14.62
N ARG A 93 3.38 -4.44 15.54
CA ARG A 93 3.68 -4.72 16.95
C ARG A 93 2.44 -4.95 17.82
N LEU A 94 1.27 -4.46 17.41
CA LEU A 94 0.09 -4.42 18.28
C LEU A 94 -0.81 -5.64 18.13
N PHE A 95 -0.58 -6.49 17.14
CA PHE A 95 -1.68 -7.19 16.52
C PHE A 95 -1.13 -8.44 15.76
N SER A 96 -1.65 -9.67 16.01
CA SER A 96 -1.25 -10.96 15.34
C SER A 96 -2.00 -11.53 14.09
N GLY A 97 -3.25 -11.17 13.74
CA GLY A 97 -3.97 -11.54 12.49
C GLY A 97 -3.68 -10.72 11.20
N PHE A 98 -3.68 -11.40 10.04
CA PHE A 98 -3.12 -10.86 8.79
C PHE A 98 -4.13 -10.21 7.82
N GLY A 99 -5.40 -10.65 7.76
CA GLY A 99 -6.35 -10.23 6.70
C GLY A 99 -6.95 -8.83 6.87
N GLY A 100 -7.74 -8.61 7.93
CA GLY A 100 -8.47 -7.35 8.13
C GLY A 100 -7.59 -6.12 8.43
N ARG A 101 -6.31 -6.33 8.74
CA ARG A 101 -5.40 -5.23 9.15
C ARG A 101 -4.73 -4.53 8.00
N LEU A 102 -4.45 -5.24 6.92
CA LEU A 102 -3.83 -4.64 5.73
C LEU A 102 -4.75 -3.60 5.12
N GLY A 103 -6.05 -3.92 5.01
CA GLY A 103 -7.08 -2.97 4.60
C GLY A 103 -7.26 -1.82 5.59
N GLY A 104 -7.24 -2.08 6.90
CA GLY A 104 -7.34 -1.04 7.92
C GLY A 104 -6.18 -0.03 7.89
N ILE A 105 -4.95 -0.50 7.72
CA ILE A 105 -3.76 0.35 7.58
C ILE A 105 -3.85 1.19 6.31
N ALA A 106 -4.26 0.58 5.19
CA ALA A 106 -4.47 1.28 3.91
C ALA A 106 -5.51 2.40 4.03
N PHE A 107 -6.68 2.08 4.59
CA PHE A 107 -7.76 3.05 4.77
C PHE A 107 -7.36 4.18 5.73
N THR A 108 -6.69 3.86 6.84
CA THR A 108 -6.24 4.85 7.83
C THR A 108 -5.19 5.80 7.23
N SER A 109 -4.26 5.26 6.44
CA SER A 109 -3.27 6.06 5.71
C SER A 109 -3.93 7.08 4.79
N VAL A 110 -4.88 6.65 3.96
CA VAL A 110 -5.59 7.52 3.04
C VAL A 110 -6.47 8.53 3.80
N ALA A 111 -7.15 8.11 4.87
CA ALA A 111 -7.97 9.00 5.68
C ALA A 111 -7.14 10.14 6.30
N ILE A 112 -5.95 9.84 6.83
CA ILE A 112 -5.02 10.87 7.35
C ILE A 112 -4.57 11.81 6.22
N PHE A 113 -4.28 11.27 5.04
CA PHE A 113 -3.88 12.07 3.89
C PHE A 113 -5.00 13.02 3.43
N VAL A 114 -6.24 12.52 3.32
CA VAL A 114 -7.43 13.31 2.97
C VAL A 114 -7.67 14.42 3.99
N LEU A 115 -7.63 14.10 5.29
CA LEU A 115 -7.77 15.08 6.37
C LEU A 115 -6.69 16.18 6.30
N THR A 116 -5.44 15.79 6.05
CA THR A 116 -4.33 16.75 5.93
C THR A 116 -4.54 17.68 4.73
N ARG A 117 -5.03 17.16 3.60
CA ARG A 117 -5.37 17.96 2.42
C ARG A 117 -6.53 18.92 2.69
N GLN A 118 -7.56 18.49 3.42
CA GLN A 118 -8.71 19.33 3.76
C GLN A 118 -8.36 20.44 4.76
N VAL A 119 -7.48 20.19 5.74
CA VAL A 119 -7.06 21.22 6.71
C VAL A 119 -6.15 22.29 6.10
N LEU A 120 -5.46 21.97 5.01
CA LEU A 120 -4.55 22.89 4.32
C LEU A 120 -5.26 23.78 3.27
N MET A 121 -6.53 23.49 2.94
CA MET A 121 -7.34 24.25 1.97
C MET A 121 -8.30 25.23 2.65
#